data_AF-A0A6J2U9D6-F1
#
_entry.id   AF-A0A6J2U9D6-F1
#
_cell.length_a   1.000
_cell.length_b   1.000
_cell.length_c   1.000
_cell.angle_alpha   90.00
_cell.angle_beta   90.00
_cell.angle_gamma   90.00
#
_symmetry.space_group_name_H-M   'P 1'
#
loop_
_entity.id
_entity.type
_entity.pdbx_description
1 polymer ?
#
loop_
_entity_poly.entity_id
_entity_poly.type
_entity_poly.pdbx_seq_one_letter_code
_entity_poly.pdbx_strand_id
1 'polypeptide(L)'
;MGQKTHLALLFIALLATIAVAAEDSSSSSSSEESKETRAIRQLLSFTMEHISRITEYIAAEGKNIFEKVVQELSPLKEGNEELRIKLLNFTEFIEDAGKLKPRKEGQPFQLESLMLSATFSEIMDAYNTTDTAVKPTIETALIWATITKNGLDALENGVETRFADYLSEFDKKFKEFDSSLTPTERQEYGKIFVWYNSVKNASTIDDKLNKFVDYLNQKF
;
A
#
# COMPACT_ATOMS: atom_id res chain seq x y z
N MET A 1 -20.07 0.52 -4.71
CA MET A 1 -19.15 -0.03 -3.70
C MET A 1 -17.86 -0.34 -4.44
N GLY A 2 -17.00 0.67 -4.55
CA GLY A 2 -15.99 0.77 -5.61
C GLY A 2 -14.69 0.05 -5.28
N GLN A 3 -13.89 -0.21 -6.32
CA GLN A 3 -12.53 -0.81 -6.36
C GLN A 3 -11.56 -0.42 -5.21
N LYS A 4 -11.86 0.63 -4.46
CA LYS A 4 -10.97 1.27 -3.48
C LYS A 4 -11.03 0.69 -2.07
N THR A 5 -12.20 0.22 -1.60
CA THR A 5 -12.28 -0.61 -0.37
C THR A 5 -11.60 -1.97 -0.55
N HIS A 6 -11.42 -2.43 -1.79
CA HIS A 6 -10.69 -3.64 -2.07
C HIS A 6 -9.20 -3.50 -1.73
N LEU A 7 -8.54 -2.39 -2.01
CA LEU A 7 -7.08 -2.26 -1.81
C LEU A 7 -6.68 -2.39 -0.34
N ALA A 8 -7.40 -1.71 0.55
CA ALA A 8 -7.18 -1.79 2.00
C ALA A 8 -7.49 -3.20 2.55
N LEU A 9 -8.57 -3.84 2.07
CA LEU A 9 -8.92 -5.22 2.47
C LEU A 9 -7.91 -6.24 1.95
N LEU A 10 -7.38 -6.07 0.75
CA LEU A 10 -6.34 -6.91 0.15
C LEU A 10 -5.02 -6.77 0.88
N PHE A 11 -4.72 -5.56 1.35
CA PHE A 11 -3.55 -5.29 2.17
C PHE A 11 -3.63 -5.93 3.56
N ILE A 12 -4.80 -5.80 4.21
CA ILE A 12 -5.07 -6.46 5.49
C ILE A 12 -5.06 -7.99 5.33
N ALA A 13 -5.56 -8.52 4.20
CA ALA A 13 -5.48 -9.93 3.88
C ALA A 13 -4.03 -10.38 3.67
N LEU A 14 -3.20 -9.61 2.95
CA LEU A 14 -1.77 -9.90 2.77
C LEU A 14 -1.05 -9.98 4.13
N LEU A 15 -1.31 -9.02 5.02
CA LEU A 15 -0.75 -9.00 6.38
C LEU A 15 -1.22 -10.16 7.24
N ALA A 16 -2.51 -10.51 7.17
CA ALA A 16 -3.07 -11.64 7.91
C ALA A 16 -2.46 -12.97 7.46
N THR A 17 -2.28 -13.18 6.15
CA THR A 17 -1.67 -14.43 5.64
C THR A 17 -0.18 -14.53 5.98
N ILE A 18 0.53 -13.39 6.03
CA ILE A 18 1.95 -13.34 6.46
C ILE A 18 2.09 -13.59 7.97
N ALA A 19 1.20 -13.04 8.81
CA ALA A 19 1.20 -13.28 10.25
C ALA A 19 0.96 -14.77 10.57
N VAL A 20 0.01 -15.41 9.86
CA VAL A 20 -0.26 -16.84 9.98
C VAL A 20 0.93 -17.69 9.51
N ALA A 21 1.58 -17.32 8.39
CA ALA A 21 2.77 -18.02 7.91
C ALA A 21 3.98 -17.90 8.85
N ALA A 22 4.08 -16.79 9.61
CA ALA A 22 5.11 -16.60 10.62
C ALA A 22 4.86 -17.47 11.88
N GLU A 23 3.61 -17.61 12.32
CA GLU A 23 3.24 -18.44 13.47
C GLU A 23 3.43 -19.95 13.19
N ASP A 24 3.07 -20.44 12.00
CA ASP A 24 3.25 -21.86 11.65
C ASP A 24 4.73 -22.28 11.65
N SER A 25 5.64 -21.37 11.28
CA SER A 25 7.09 -21.62 11.28
C SER A 25 7.71 -21.73 12.68
N SER A 26 7.01 -21.29 13.72
CA SER A 26 7.46 -21.39 15.11
C SER A 26 7.16 -22.75 15.75
N SER A 27 6.33 -23.58 15.09
CA SER A 27 5.82 -24.84 15.65
C SER A 27 6.42 -26.11 15.02
N SER A 28 7.11 -26.04 13.88
CA SER A 28 7.67 -27.23 13.22
C SER A 28 9.18 -27.39 13.47
N SER A 29 9.53 -28.51 14.09
CA SER A 29 10.89 -28.97 14.36
C SER A 29 11.85 -28.87 13.16
N SER A 30 13.09 -28.46 13.44
CA SER A 30 14.31 -28.42 12.62
C SER A 30 14.42 -29.35 11.39
N SER A 31 13.64 -29.08 10.34
CA SER A 31 13.95 -29.56 8.98
C SER A 31 14.64 -28.43 8.23
N GLU A 32 15.67 -28.74 7.45
CA GLU A 32 16.36 -27.75 6.62
C GLU A 32 15.32 -27.05 5.72
N GLU A 33 15.15 -25.74 5.92
CA GLU A 33 14.27 -24.92 5.08
C GLU A 33 14.69 -25.06 3.61
N SER A 34 13.75 -25.50 2.76
CA SER A 34 14.01 -25.66 1.33
C SER A 34 14.45 -24.32 0.70
N LYS A 35 15.23 -24.38 -0.38
CA LYS A 35 15.64 -23.17 -1.11
C LYS A 35 14.44 -22.36 -1.60
N GLU A 36 13.35 -23.03 -1.99
CA GLU A 36 12.09 -22.39 -2.38
C GLU A 36 11.45 -21.62 -1.22
N THR A 37 11.29 -22.25 -0.06
CA THR A 37 10.70 -21.60 1.12
C THR A 37 11.51 -20.37 1.54
N ARG A 38 12.85 -20.48 1.50
CA ARG A 38 13.75 -19.35 1.78
C ARG A 38 13.59 -18.22 0.76
N ALA A 39 13.51 -18.55 -0.54
CA ALA A 39 13.35 -17.56 -1.59
C ALA A 39 12.00 -16.84 -1.50
N ILE A 40 10.92 -17.57 -1.24
CA ILE A 40 9.59 -17.01 -0.99
C ILE A 40 9.65 -16.06 0.21
N ARG A 41 10.25 -16.49 1.33
CA ARG A 41 10.41 -15.64 2.51
C ARG A 41 11.16 -14.35 2.20
N GLN A 42 12.26 -14.43 1.44
CA GLN A 42 13.03 -13.25 1.03
C GLN A 42 12.23 -12.31 0.12
N LEU A 43 11.49 -12.84 -0.86
CA LEU A 43 10.62 -12.06 -1.74
C LEU A 43 9.46 -11.40 -0.97
N LEU A 44 8.91 -12.07 0.03
CA LEU A 44 7.87 -11.52 0.91
C LEU A 44 8.43 -10.43 1.83
N SER A 45 9.56 -10.66 2.50
CA SER A 45 10.22 -9.64 3.33
C SER A 45 10.58 -8.40 2.51
N PHE A 46 11.08 -8.61 1.28
CA PHE A 46 11.38 -7.53 0.36
C PHE A 46 10.13 -6.72 -0.04
N THR A 47 9.03 -7.42 -0.32
CA THR A 47 7.74 -6.80 -0.66
C THR A 47 7.21 -5.99 0.53
N MET A 48 7.25 -6.55 1.73
CA MET A 48 6.83 -5.88 2.97
C MET A 48 7.63 -4.60 3.26
N GLU A 49 8.95 -4.64 3.06
CA GLU A 49 9.82 -3.48 3.21
C GLU A 49 9.42 -2.34 2.26
N HIS A 50 9.13 -2.66 1.00
CA HIS A 50 8.75 -1.66 0.00
C HIS A 50 7.38 -1.07 0.28
N ILE A 51 6.44 -1.91 0.68
CA ILE A 51 5.11 -1.46 1.08
C ILE A 51 5.22 -0.50 2.26
N SER A 52 5.97 -0.84 3.32
CA SER A 52 6.16 0.07 4.45
C SER A 52 6.63 1.44 4.00
N ARG A 53 7.61 1.49 3.08
CA ARG A 53 8.12 2.76 2.55
C ARG A 53 7.05 3.55 1.80
N ILE A 54 6.20 2.87 1.04
CA ILE A 54 5.10 3.50 0.30
C ILE A 54 4.03 4.05 1.25
N THR A 55 3.60 3.27 2.24
CA THR A 55 2.56 3.68 3.20
C THR A 55 3.05 4.79 4.13
N GLU A 56 4.32 4.75 4.54
CA GLU A 56 4.99 5.84 5.28
C GLU A 56 5.06 7.12 4.44
N TYR A 57 5.38 7.01 3.14
CA TYR A 57 5.40 8.16 2.23
C TYR A 57 4.00 8.79 2.08
N ILE A 58 2.97 7.97 1.87
CA ILE A 58 1.57 8.45 1.77
C ILE A 58 1.15 9.14 3.06
N ALA A 59 1.45 8.58 4.23
CA ALA A 59 1.11 9.19 5.50
C ALA A 59 1.82 10.54 5.70
N ALA A 60 3.11 10.62 5.37
CA ALA A 60 3.90 11.85 5.51
C ALA A 60 3.44 12.96 4.55
N GLU A 61 3.30 12.65 3.26
CA GLU A 61 2.87 13.64 2.28
C GLU A 61 1.39 13.99 2.40
N GLY A 62 0.54 13.00 2.71
CA GLY A 62 -0.87 13.23 2.99
C GLY A 62 -1.07 14.18 4.17
N LYS A 63 -0.26 14.04 5.23
CA LYS A 63 -0.24 14.98 6.35
C LYS A 63 0.11 16.40 5.88
N ASN A 64 1.19 16.56 5.12
CA ASN A 64 1.61 17.86 4.59
C ASN A 64 0.51 18.53 3.74
N ILE A 65 -0.17 17.75 2.90
CA ILE A 65 -1.28 18.24 2.07
C ILE A 65 -2.45 18.67 2.95
N PHE A 66 -2.89 17.82 3.88
CA PHE A 66 -4.04 18.10 4.72
C PHE A 66 -3.80 19.25 5.70
N GLU A 67 -2.57 19.43 6.22
CA GLU A 67 -2.21 20.61 7.02
C GLU A 67 -2.48 21.91 6.24
N LYS A 68 -2.07 21.96 4.96
CA LYS A 68 -2.30 23.12 4.10
C LYS A 68 -3.78 23.29 3.75
N VAL A 69 -4.51 22.19 3.50
CA VAL A 69 -5.96 22.24 3.23
C VAL A 69 -6.71 22.80 4.44
N VAL A 70 -6.43 22.30 5.64
CA VAL A 70 -7.03 22.80 6.88
C VAL A 70 -6.66 24.27 7.10
N GLN A 71 -5.42 24.66 6.84
CA GLN A 71 -4.98 26.05 6.96
C GLN A 71 -5.72 26.98 5.98
N GLU A 72 -5.81 26.62 4.70
CA GLU A 72 -6.43 27.45 3.65
C GLU A 72 -7.95 27.54 3.80
N LEU A 73 -8.61 26.48 4.23
CA LEU A 73 -10.07 26.42 4.32
C LEU A 73 -10.62 26.80 5.71
N SER A 74 -9.77 26.87 6.73
CA SER A 74 -10.18 27.27 8.08
C SER A 74 -10.90 28.61 8.17
N PRO A 75 -10.53 29.67 7.41
CA PRO A 75 -11.25 30.94 7.44
C PRO A 75 -12.68 30.85 6.89
N LEU A 76 -12.96 29.83 6.06
CA LEU A 76 -14.26 29.67 5.39
C LEU A 76 -15.24 28.80 6.19
N LYS A 77 -14.80 28.21 7.31
CA LYS A 77 -15.64 27.31 8.12
C LYS A 77 -16.63 28.05 9.02
N GLU A 78 -16.45 29.34 9.25
CA GLU A 78 -17.39 30.15 10.05
C GLU A 78 -18.73 30.26 9.31
N GLY A 79 -19.78 29.67 9.90
CA GLY A 79 -21.11 29.61 9.28
C GLY A 79 -21.28 28.49 8.24
N ASN A 80 -20.27 27.65 7.98
CA ASN A 80 -20.37 26.46 7.13
C ASN A 80 -20.07 25.19 7.94
N GLU A 81 -21.12 24.64 8.56
CA GLU A 81 -21.05 23.45 9.41
C GLU A 81 -20.60 22.20 8.62
N GLU A 82 -20.99 22.07 7.36
CA GLU A 82 -20.60 20.95 6.50
C GLU A 82 -19.08 20.98 6.24
N LEU A 83 -18.53 22.16 5.90
CA LEU A 83 -17.10 22.34 5.73
C LEU A 83 -16.35 22.09 7.05
N ARG A 84 -16.89 22.56 8.18
CA ARG A 84 -16.29 22.33 9.50
C ARG A 84 -16.15 20.84 9.81
N ILE A 85 -17.21 20.04 9.59
CA ILE A 85 -17.20 18.59 9.81
C ILE A 85 -16.18 17.93 8.89
N LYS A 86 -16.15 18.29 7.60
CA LYS A 86 -15.19 17.72 6.63
C LYS A 86 -13.73 18.00 7.01
N LEU A 87 -13.43 19.19 7.53
CA LEU A 87 -12.07 19.53 8.00
C LEU A 87 -11.65 18.80 9.28
N LEU A 88 -12.59 18.29 10.09
CA LEU A 88 -12.25 17.47 11.26
C LEU A 88 -11.58 16.16 10.83
N ASN A 89 -12.09 15.48 9.80
CA ASN A 89 -11.49 14.25 9.27
C ASN A 89 -10.02 14.44 8.87
N PHE A 90 -9.69 15.62 8.31
CA PHE A 90 -8.30 15.97 7.96
C PHE A 90 -7.45 16.22 9.20
N THR A 91 -8.03 16.87 10.21
CA THR A 91 -7.34 17.13 11.47
C THR A 91 -7.00 15.82 12.20
N GLU A 92 -7.93 14.87 12.24
CA GLU A 92 -7.70 13.53 12.80
C GLU A 92 -6.58 12.79 12.06
N PHE A 93 -6.62 12.80 10.72
CA PHE A 93 -5.54 12.22 9.91
C PHE A 93 -4.18 12.86 10.22
N ILE A 94 -4.11 14.20 10.30
CA ILE A 94 -2.88 14.94 10.58
C ILE A 94 -2.31 14.54 11.95
N GLU A 95 -3.17 14.46 12.97
CA GLU A 95 -2.77 14.06 14.32
C GLU A 95 -2.22 12.63 14.36
N ASP A 96 -2.89 11.69 13.70
CA ASP A 96 -2.46 10.29 13.67
C ASP A 96 -1.18 10.10 12.85
N ALA A 97 -1.08 10.75 11.69
CA ALA A 97 0.16 10.77 10.91
C ALA A 97 1.31 11.44 11.68
N GLY A 98 1.02 12.45 12.51
CA GLY A 98 2.00 13.11 13.37
C GLY A 98 2.54 12.24 14.50
N LYS A 99 1.85 11.15 14.86
CA LYS A 99 2.31 10.17 15.86
C LYS A 99 3.25 9.12 15.26
N LEU A 100 3.28 8.98 13.94
CA LEU A 100 4.19 8.04 13.26
C LEU A 100 5.65 8.43 13.49
N LYS A 101 6.47 7.43 13.82
CA LYS A 101 7.92 7.61 13.92
C LYS A 101 8.55 7.12 12.63
N PRO A 102 9.47 7.90 12.02
CA PRO A 102 10.23 7.42 10.87
C PRO A 102 10.86 6.07 11.18
N ARG A 103 10.57 5.08 10.34
CA ARG A 103 11.11 3.74 10.51
C ARG A 103 12.58 3.74 10.14
N LYS A 104 13.39 3.00 10.90
CA LYS A 104 14.78 2.70 10.51
C LYS A 104 14.79 1.47 9.61
N GLU A 105 15.71 1.44 8.64
CA GLU A 105 15.91 0.28 7.78
C GLU A 105 16.06 -1.01 8.61
N GLY A 106 15.36 -2.08 8.20
CA GLY A 106 15.35 -3.37 8.89
C GLY A 106 14.42 -3.46 10.10
N GLN A 107 13.73 -2.38 10.49
CA GLN A 107 12.65 -2.47 11.49
C GLN A 107 11.40 -3.12 10.90
N PRO A 108 10.58 -3.79 11.73
CA PRO A 108 9.34 -4.42 11.28
C PRO A 108 8.37 -3.41 10.68
N PHE A 109 7.49 -3.93 9.82
CA PHE A 109 6.39 -3.21 9.21
C PHE A 109 5.54 -2.47 10.27
N GLN A 110 5.21 -1.21 10.03
CA GLN A 110 4.33 -0.41 10.89
C GLN A 110 2.89 -0.45 10.36
N LEU A 111 2.02 -1.16 11.07
CA LEU A 111 0.61 -1.31 10.70
C LEU A 111 -0.13 0.04 10.62
N GLU A 112 0.24 0.97 11.48
CA GLU A 112 -0.34 2.30 11.58
C GLU A 112 -0.15 3.10 10.28
N SER A 113 1.02 2.97 9.63
CA SER A 113 1.29 3.63 8.35
C SER A 113 0.38 3.13 7.24
N LEU A 114 0.05 1.83 7.24
CA LEU A 114 -0.87 1.25 6.28
C LEU A 114 -2.31 1.69 6.54
N MET A 115 -2.73 1.70 7.81
CA MET A 115 -4.06 2.20 8.16
C MET A 115 -4.23 3.64 7.71
N LEU A 116 -3.23 4.49 7.91
CA LEU A 116 -3.24 5.87 7.40
C LEU A 116 -3.27 5.92 5.87
N SER A 117 -2.52 5.07 5.17
CA SER A 117 -2.62 4.99 3.70
C SER A 117 -4.02 4.61 3.22
N ALA A 118 -4.72 3.73 3.94
CA ALA A 118 -6.10 3.36 3.64
C ALA A 118 -7.05 4.55 3.89
N THR A 119 -6.94 5.20 5.05
CA THR A 119 -7.72 6.41 5.38
C THR A 119 -7.49 7.53 4.37
N PHE A 120 -6.25 7.73 3.92
CA PHE A 120 -5.95 8.71 2.86
C PHE A 120 -6.72 8.38 1.58
N SER A 121 -6.72 7.12 1.17
CA SER A 121 -7.43 6.68 -0.04
C SER A 121 -8.95 6.89 0.09
N GLU A 122 -9.53 6.58 1.25
CA GLU A 122 -10.96 6.81 1.52
C GLU A 122 -11.33 8.30 1.47
N ILE A 123 -10.48 9.15 2.05
CA ILE A 123 -10.63 10.61 1.95
C ILE A 123 -10.59 11.03 0.48
N MET A 124 -9.62 10.53 -0.29
CA MET A 124 -9.46 10.95 -1.67
C MET A 124 -10.65 10.55 -2.52
N ASP A 125 -11.22 9.38 -2.28
CA ASP A 125 -12.44 8.94 -2.92
C ASP A 125 -13.65 9.79 -2.56
N ALA A 126 -13.80 10.16 -1.29
CA ALA A 126 -14.93 10.94 -0.81
C ALA A 126 -14.99 12.34 -1.44
N TYR A 127 -13.83 12.90 -1.81
CA TYR A 127 -13.75 14.24 -2.39
C TYR A 127 -13.44 14.27 -3.88
N ASN A 128 -13.19 13.13 -4.52
CA ASN A 128 -12.88 13.10 -5.94
C ASN A 128 -14.05 13.63 -6.79
N THR A 129 -13.79 14.73 -7.51
CA THR A 129 -14.78 15.39 -8.38
C THR A 129 -14.65 15.04 -9.86
N THR A 130 -13.69 14.17 -10.20
CA THR A 130 -13.48 13.70 -11.58
C THR A 130 -14.50 12.64 -11.99
N ASP A 131 -15.16 11.98 -11.03
CA ASP A 131 -16.28 11.08 -11.29
C ASP A 131 -17.55 11.88 -11.58
N THR A 132 -17.96 11.88 -12.85
CA THR A 132 -19.10 12.68 -13.35
C THR A 132 -20.48 12.16 -12.94
N ALA A 133 -20.56 11.01 -12.25
CA ALA A 133 -21.83 10.38 -11.90
C ALA A 133 -22.68 11.22 -10.93
N VAL A 134 -22.05 12.06 -10.09
CA VAL A 134 -22.73 12.95 -9.15
C VAL A 134 -22.12 14.35 -9.23
N LYS A 135 -22.96 15.38 -9.35
CA LYS A 135 -22.48 16.77 -9.32
C LYS A 135 -21.90 17.07 -7.93
N PRO A 136 -20.63 17.45 -7.81
CA PRO A 136 -20.02 17.72 -6.51
C PRO A 136 -20.68 18.94 -5.84
N THR A 137 -20.77 18.92 -4.51
CA THR A 137 -21.14 20.10 -3.74
C THR A 137 -20.03 21.16 -3.83
N ILE A 138 -20.34 22.40 -3.48
CA ILE A 138 -19.35 23.50 -3.50
C ILE A 138 -18.20 23.17 -2.55
N GLU A 139 -18.50 22.63 -1.37
CA GLU A 139 -17.53 22.21 -0.36
C GLU A 139 -16.61 21.11 -0.89
N THR A 140 -17.19 20.10 -1.54
CA THR A 140 -16.42 18.99 -2.12
C THR A 140 -15.51 19.47 -3.24
N ALA A 141 -16.00 20.35 -4.12
CA ALA A 141 -15.19 20.96 -5.18
C ALA A 141 -14.06 21.84 -4.62
N LEU A 142 -14.35 22.62 -3.58
CA LEU A 142 -13.36 23.47 -2.91
C LEU A 142 -12.26 22.64 -2.24
N ILE A 143 -12.65 21.58 -1.51
CA ILE A 143 -11.71 20.64 -0.88
C ILE A 143 -10.84 19.97 -1.94
N TRP A 144 -11.43 19.39 -2.99
CA TRP A 144 -10.68 18.72 -4.05
C TRP A 144 -9.68 19.65 -4.74
N ALA A 145 -10.12 20.87 -5.09
CA ALA A 145 -9.24 21.87 -5.69
C ALA A 145 -8.07 22.24 -4.76
N THR A 146 -8.34 22.37 -3.45
CA THR A 146 -7.32 22.71 -2.46
C THR A 146 -6.33 21.56 -2.25
N ILE A 147 -6.80 20.31 -2.22
CA ILE A 147 -5.94 19.12 -2.15
C ILE A 147 -5.04 19.03 -3.40
N THR A 148 -5.62 19.18 -4.59
CA THR A 148 -4.90 19.13 -5.86
C THR A 148 -3.80 20.19 -5.91
N LYS A 149 -4.15 21.45 -5.59
CA LYS A 149 -3.23 22.58 -5.51
C LYS A 149 -2.07 22.33 -4.54
N ASN A 150 -2.30 21.61 -3.45
CA ASN A 150 -1.33 21.44 -2.36
C ASN A 150 -0.41 20.23 -2.49
N GLY A 151 -0.50 19.47 -3.59
CA GLY A 151 0.50 18.47 -3.94
C GLY A 151 -0.02 17.06 -4.22
N LEU A 152 -1.32 16.88 -4.49
CA LEU A 152 -1.87 15.56 -4.81
C LEU A 152 -1.14 14.90 -5.98
N ASP A 153 -0.98 15.59 -7.11
CA ASP A 153 -0.30 15.05 -8.30
C ASP A 153 1.15 14.64 -7.97
N ALA A 154 1.85 15.38 -7.12
CA ALA A 154 3.21 15.05 -6.72
C ALA A 154 3.26 13.82 -5.81
N LEU A 155 2.27 13.67 -4.92
CA LEU A 155 2.10 12.47 -4.11
C LEU A 155 1.83 11.25 -5.00
N GLU A 156 0.86 11.33 -5.91
CA GLU A 156 0.51 10.24 -6.83
C GLU A 156 1.70 9.79 -7.68
N ASN A 157 2.39 10.73 -8.35
CA ASN A 157 3.60 10.44 -9.11
C ASN A 157 4.71 9.81 -8.23
N GLY A 158 4.84 10.26 -6.98
CA GLY A 158 5.80 9.72 -6.03
C GLY A 158 5.47 8.30 -5.56
N VAL A 159 4.19 7.94 -5.48
CA VAL A 159 3.72 6.57 -5.21
C VAL A 159 4.00 5.68 -6.42
N GLU A 160 3.63 6.13 -7.62
CA GLU A 160 3.89 5.38 -8.87
C GLU A 160 5.37 5.08 -9.06
N THR A 161 6.23 6.07 -8.84
CA THR A 161 7.69 5.92 -8.93
C THR A 161 8.20 4.84 -7.96
N ARG A 162 7.77 4.87 -6.69
CA ARG A 162 8.17 3.88 -5.69
C ARG A 162 7.67 2.47 -6.01
N PHE A 163 6.48 2.35 -6.58
CA PHE A 163 5.98 1.06 -7.07
C PHE A 163 6.78 0.56 -8.28
N ALA A 164 7.14 1.44 -9.21
CA ALA A 164 7.99 1.07 -10.36
C ALA A 164 9.37 0.59 -9.90
N ASP A 165 9.99 1.28 -8.94
CA ASP A 165 11.26 0.88 -8.33
C ASP A 165 11.15 -0.50 -7.66
N TYR A 166 10.09 -0.71 -6.87
CA TYR A 166 9.79 -2.00 -6.26
C TYR A 166 9.69 -3.12 -7.31
N LEU A 167 8.92 -2.92 -8.38
CA LEU A 167 8.73 -3.95 -9.41
C LEU A 167 10.03 -4.27 -10.15
N SER A 168 10.85 -3.27 -10.41
CA SER A 168 12.17 -3.43 -11.03
C SER A 168 13.11 -4.27 -10.15
N GLU A 169 13.17 -3.96 -8.85
CA GLU A 169 14.00 -4.70 -7.91
C GLU A 169 13.46 -6.11 -7.61
N PHE A 170 12.13 -6.27 -7.54
CA PHE A 170 11.48 -7.57 -7.40
C PHE A 170 11.81 -8.49 -8.58
N ASP A 171 11.74 -7.98 -9.80
CA ASP A 171 12.12 -8.70 -11.02
C ASP A 171 13.58 -9.16 -10.99
N LYS A 172 14.48 -8.28 -10.54
CA LYS A 172 15.90 -8.61 -10.37
C LYS A 172 16.09 -9.74 -9.36
N LYS A 173 15.49 -9.64 -8.17
CA LYS A 173 15.60 -10.67 -7.12
C LYS A 173 15.05 -12.02 -7.58
N PHE A 174 13.94 -12.02 -8.31
CA PHE A 174 13.39 -13.26 -8.86
C PHE A 174 14.32 -13.91 -9.90
N LYS A 175 14.94 -13.12 -10.78
CA LYS A 175 15.92 -13.63 -11.76
C LYS A 175 17.18 -14.19 -11.10
N GLU A 176 17.64 -13.57 -10.01
CA GLU A 176 18.75 -14.08 -9.20
C GLU A 176 18.40 -15.44 -8.59
N PHE A 177 17.17 -15.59 -8.07
CA PHE A 177 16.66 -16.87 -7.61
C PHE A 177 16.61 -17.91 -8.74
N ASP A 178 15.99 -17.61 -9.90
CA ASP A 178 15.92 -18.52 -11.06
C ASP A 178 17.31 -19.01 -11.49
N SER A 179 18.27 -18.08 -11.54
CA SER A 179 19.65 -18.39 -11.95
C SER A 179 20.40 -19.27 -10.94
N SER A 180 19.92 -19.35 -9.69
CA SER A 180 20.52 -20.17 -8.64
C SER A 180 20.03 -21.63 -8.64
N LEU A 181 18.99 -21.94 -9.42
CA LEU A 181 18.36 -23.25 -9.45
C LEU A 181 19.03 -24.19 -10.45
N THR A 182 19.17 -25.45 -10.04
CA THR A 182 19.45 -26.56 -10.96
C THR A 182 18.21 -26.88 -11.82
N PRO A 183 18.35 -27.62 -12.94
CA PRO A 183 17.21 -28.02 -13.76
C PRO A 183 16.14 -28.79 -12.98
N THR A 184 16.55 -29.65 -12.03
CA THR A 184 15.64 -30.42 -11.17
C THR A 184 14.88 -29.51 -10.22
N GLU A 185 15.58 -28.60 -9.52
CA GLU A 185 14.95 -27.63 -8.61
C GLU A 185 14.00 -26.69 -9.36
N ARG A 186 14.35 -26.29 -10.59
CA ARG A 186 13.48 -25.46 -11.42
C ARG A 186 12.17 -26.17 -11.78
N GLN A 187 12.22 -27.48 -12.02
CA GLN A 187 11.03 -28.28 -12.29
C GLN A 187 10.19 -28.48 -11.02
N GLU A 188 10.85 -28.69 -9.88
CA GLU A 188 10.20 -28.84 -8.57
C GLU A 188 9.46 -27.55 -8.15
N TYR A 189 10.09 -26.39 -8.34
CA TYR A 189 9.56 -25.09 -7.92
C TYR A 189 8.64 -24.43 -8.96
N GLY A 190 8.02 -25.19 -9.86
CA GLY A 190 7.23 -24.66 -10.97
C GLY A 190 6.12 -23.68 -10.56
N LYS A 191 5.55 -23.82 -9.35
CA LYS A 191 4.51 -22.92 -8.81
C LYS A 191 4.99 -21.48 -8.66
N ILE A 192 6.22 -21.27 -8.17
CA ILE A 192 6.75 -19.91 -7.95
C ILE A 192 6.93 -19.15 -9.28
N PHE A 193 7.26 -19.88 -10.36
CA PHE A 193 7.37 -19.31 -11.70
C PHE A 193 6.03 -18.93 -12.31
N VAL A 194 5.00 -19.77 -12.11
CA VAL A 194 3.64 -19.46 -12.53
C VAL A 194 3.15 -18.20 -11.82
N TRP A 195 3.37 -18.13 -10.50
CA TRP A 195 3.02 -16.96 -9.71
C TRP A 195 3.74 -15.70 -10.15
N TYR A 196 5.07 -15.73 -10.28
CA TYR A 196 5.85 -14.57 -10.72
C TYR A 196 5.39 -14.08 -12.10
N ASN A 197 5.09 -14.97 -13.03
CA ASN A 197 4.56 -14.57 -14.34
C ASN A 197 3.17 -13.93 -14.22
N SER A 198 2.33 -14.38 -13.28
CA SER A 198 1.03 -13.76 -13.03
C SER A 198 1.17 -12.32 -12.49
N VAL A 199 2.14 -12.07 -11.59
CA VAL A 199 2.48 -10.73 -11.08
C VAL A 199 3.02 -9.85 -12.21
N LYS A 200 3.91 -10.39 -13.05
CA LYS A 200 4.50 -9.65 -14.16
C LYS A 200 3.44 -9.21 -15.17
N ASN A 201 2.52 -10.10 -15.52
CA ASN A 201 1.51 -9.89 -16.56
C ASN A 201 0.27 -9.11 -16.07
N ALA A 202 0.11 -8.90 -14.76
CA ALA A 202 -0.93 -8.05 -14.21
C ALA A 202 -0.78 -6.59 -14.70
N SER A 203 -1.91 -5.97 -15.07
CA SER A 203 -1.96 -4.67 -15.75
C SER A 203 -1.95 -3.48 -14.79
N THR A 204 -2.49 -3.65 -13.59
CA THR A 204 -2.55 -2.60 -12.56
C THR A 204 -1.75 -2.98 -11.32
N ILE A 205 -1.39 -2.00 -10.49
CA ILE A 205 -0.74 -2.24 -9.19
C ILE A 205 -1.66 -3.10 -8.30
N ASP A 206 -2.95 -2.82 -8.31
CA ASP A 206 -3.98 -3.58 -7.59
C ASP A 206 -3.98 -5.05 -8.01
N ASP A 207 -3.97 -5.32 -9.31
CA ASP A 207 -3.90 -6.68 -9.85
C ASP A 207 -2.60 -7.36 -9.45
N LYS A 208 -1.47 -6.64 -9.44
CA LYS A 208 -0.17 -7.18 -9.00
C LYS A 208 -0.22 -7.60 -7.54
N LEU A 209 -0.74 -6.74 -6.66
CA LEU A 209 -0.91 -7.03 -5.22
C LEU A 209 -1.87 -8.20 -5.00
N ASN A 210 -2.97 -8.28 -5.76
CA ASN A 210 -3.88 -9.42 -5.73
C ASN A 210 -3.16 -10.75 -6.00
N LYS A 211 -2.20 -10.77 -6.93
CA LYS A 211 -1.42 -11.99 -7.21
C LYS A 211 -0.50 -12.40 -6.06
N PHE A 212 -0.03 -11.48 -5.22
CA PHE A 212 0.66 -11.84 -3.98
C PHE A 212 -0.30 -12.52 -2.99
N VAL A 213 -1.48 -11.93 -2.79
CA VAL A 213 -2.50 -12.48 -1.89
C VAL A 213 -2.99 -13.85 -2.36
N ASP A 214 -3.31 -13.98 -3.65
CA ASP A 214 -3.73 -15.25 -4.27
C ASP A 214 -2.71 -16.35 -4.02
N TYR A 215 -1.42 -16.07 -4.17
CA TYR A 215 -0.35 -17.05 -3.99
C TYR A 215 -0.21 -17.50 -2.53
N LEU A 216 -0.28 -16.57 -1.58
CA LEU A 216 -0.23 -16.91 -0.16
C LEU A 216 -1.46 -17.72 0.28
N ASN A 217 -2.63 -17.41 -0.28
CA ASN A 217 -3.88 -18.12 0.01
C ASN A 217 -3.98 -19.49 -0.68
N GLN A 218 -3.21 -19.73 -1.75
CA GLN A 218 -3.15 -21.02 -2.45
C GLN A 218 -2.39 -22.11 -1.70
N LYS A 219 -2.00 -21.83 -0.45
CA LYS A 219 -1.37 -22.73 0.51
C LYS A 219 0.05 -23.20 0.13
N PHE A 220 0.96 -22.94 1.06
CA PHE A 220 1.69 -24.01 1.74
C PHE A 220 0.71 -25.01 2.37
#